data_AF-A0A182IWN5-F1
#
_entry.id   AF-A0A182IWN5-F1
#
_cell.length_a   1.000
_cell.length_b   1.000
_cell.length_c   1.000
_cell.angle_alpha   90.00
_cell.angle_beta   90.00
_cell.angle_gamma   90.00
#
_symmetry.space_group_name_H-M   'P 1'
#
loop_
_entity.id
_entity.type
_entity.pdbx_description
1 polymer ?
#
loop_
_entity_poly.entity_id
_entity_poly.type
_entity_poly.pdbx_seq_one_letter_code
_entity_poly.pdbx_strand_id
1 'polypeptide(L)'
;MRTTKNALLHVINPIPRMNERRHVGVHITPEPLQTPATTVERCVCGEGCDTLSACWDYWQLNVSERWNHVRRLGVCKACLKPHRGSCRETKPCSRNGCEARHHKSLHDDRAAPIRRLSPSSKRK
;
A
#
# COMPACT_ATOMS: atom_id res chain seq x y z
N MET A 1 19.47 8.77 95.75
CA MET A 1 20.67 8.31 95.01
C MET A 1 20.35 8.25 93.53
N ARG A 2 21.35 8.55 92.70
CA ARG A 2 21.38 8.64 91.22
C ARG A 2 20.80 7.34 90.59
N THR A 3 20.17 7.30 89.41
CA THR A 3 20.59 7.78 88.08
C THR A 3 19.44 7.76 87.06
N THR A 4 19.59 8.61 86.05
CA THR A 4 18.86 8.82 84.77
C THR A 4 18.68 7.54 83.92
N LYS A 5 17.73 7.51 82.98
CA LYS A 5 17.96 7.90 81.56
C LYS A 5 16.66 8.19 80.80
N ASN A 6 16.69 9.36 80.17
CA ASN A 6 15.79 9.90 79.15
C ASN A 6 15.90 9.12 77.83
N ALA A 7 14.79 8.98 77.10
CA ALA A 7 14.72 8.92 75.62
C ALA A 7 13.24 9.04 75.22
N LEU A 8 12.78 10.25 74.89
CA LEU A 8 12.69 10.85 73.55
C LEU A 8 11.30 10.63 72.92
N LEU A 9 10.53 11.72 72.90
CA LEU A 9 9.24 11.88 72.21
C LEU A 9 9.44 11.80 70.69
N HIS A 10 8.57 11.06 69.99
CA HIS A 10 8.24 11.38 68.60
C HIS A 10 6.73 11.32 68.36
N VAL A 11 6.18 12.54 68.43
CA VAL A 11 5.09 13.16 67.67
C VAL A 11 4.34 12.28 66.65
N ILE A 12 3.02 12.27 66.83
CA ILE A 12 1.96 11.78 65.95
C ILE A 12 2.04 12.46 64.57
N ASN A 13 1.82 11.72 63.48
CA ASN A 13 1.10 12.31 62.36
C ASN A 13 0.28 11.26 61.57
N PRO A 14 -0.93 11.64 61.10
CA PRO A 14 -1.94 10.75 60.55
C PRO A 14 -1.56 10.28 59.15
N ILE A 15 -1.98 9.05 58.81
CA ILE A 15 -1.84 8.49 57.46
C ILE A 15 -2.73 9.31 56.51
N PRO A 16 -2.16 10.04 55.51
CA PRO A 16 -2.98 10.72 54.52
C PRO A 16 -3.58 9.70 53.55
N ARG A 17 -4.88 9.85 53.28
CA ARG A 17 -5.63 9.04 52.31
C ARG A 17 -4.96 9.17 50.94
N MET A 18 -4.55 8.05 50.35
CA MET A 18 -3.88 8.03 49.07
C MET A 18 -4.79 8.51 47.94
N ASN A 19 -4.51 9.75 47.50
CA ASN A 19 -4.39 10.20 46.12
C ASN A 19 -5.58 9.94 45.15
N GLU A 20 -6.55 10.85 45.17
CA GLU A 20 -7.43 11.11 44.02
C GLU A 20 -6.59 11.52 42.81
N ARG A 21 -6.43 10.60 41.86
CA ARG A 21 -5.81 10.85 40.56
C ARG A 21 -6.66 11.84 39.77
N ARG A 22 -6.32 13.13 39.84
CA ARG A 22 -6.84 14.14 38.93
C ARG A 22 -6.26 13.89 37.54
N HIS A 23 -7.07 13.35 36.63
CA HIS A 23 -6.72 13.27 35.23
C HIS A 23 -6.81 14.68 34.63
N VAL A 24 -5.68 15.26 34.26
CA VAL A 24 -5.64 16.47 33.45
C VAL A 24 -5.79 16.05 31.99
N GLY A 25 -6.90 16.41 31.36
CA GLY A 25 -7.08 16.23 29.93
C GLY A 25 -6.17 17.20 29.18
N VAL A 26 -5.04 16.70 28.67
CA VAL A 26 -4.21 17.46 27.72
C VAL A 26 -4.90 17.36 26.36
N HIS A 27 -5.39 18.49 25.86
CA HIS A 27 -5.73 18.59 24.45
C HIS A 27 -4.43 18.50 23.64
N ILE A 28 -4.09 17.30 23.20
CA ILE A 28 -3.20 17.13 22.06
C ILE A 28 -4.03 17.58 20.87
N THR A 29 -3.79 18.80 20.38
CA THR A 29 -4.20 19.13 19.01
C THR A 29 -3.51 18.11 18.11
N PRO A 30 -4.23 17.20 17.43
CA PRO A 30 -3.59 16.47 16.36
C PRO A 30 -3.12 17.53 15.39
N GLU A 31 -1.79 17.60 15.21
CA GLU A 31 -1.20 18.27 14.07
C GLU A 31 -2.02 17.81 12.86
N PRO A 32 -2.59 18.70 12.04
CA PRO A 32 -3.35 18.27 10.88
C PRO A 32 -2.40 17.43 10.06
N LEU A 33 -2.60 16.10 10.11
CA LEU A 33 -2.01 15.14 9.21
C LEU A 33 -2.24 15.75 7.84
N GLN A 34 -1.17 16.26 7.24
CA GLN A 34 -1.18 16.77 5.90
C GLN A 34 -1.60 15.57 5.06
N THR A 35 -2.88 15.45 4.75
CA THR A 35 -3.34 14.57 3.69
C THR A 35 -2.69 15.16 2.46
N PRO A 36 -1.68 14.50 1.85
CA PRO A 36 -1.18 14.98 0.58
C PRO A 36 -2.40 15.06 -0.32
N ALA A 37 -2.65 16.25 -0.87
CA ALA A 37 -3.72 16.44 -1.83
C ALA A 37 -3.53 15.35 -2.88
N THR A 38 -4.45 14.39 -2.90
CA THR A 38 -4.45 13.27 -3.83
C THR A 38 -4.78 13.85 -5.20
N THR A 39 -3.80 14.50 -5.81
CA THR A 39 -3.70 14.55 -7.25
C THR A 39 -3.72 13.09 -7.67
N VAL A 40 -4.83 12.67 -8.27
CA VAL A 40 -4.95 11.33 -8.82
C VAL A 40 -3.90 11.28 -9.92
N GLU A 41 -2.69 10.86 -9.57
CA GLU A 41 -1.55 10.67 -10.46
C GLU A 41 -2.07 9.86 -11.64
N ARG A 42 -2.29 10.47 -12.80
CA ARG A 42 -2.79 9.76 -14.00
C ARG A 42 -1.67 9.07 -14.75
N CYS A 43 -0.42 9.41 -14.44
CA CYS A 43 0.78 8.99 -15.14
C CYS A 43 1.87 8.54 -14.15
N VAL A 44 2.91 7.88 -14.65
CA VAL A 44 4.09 7.47 -13.86
C VAL A 44 4.99 8.67 -13.54
N CYS A 45 5.06 9.66 -14.43
CA CYS A 45 5.99 10.80 -14.31
C CYS A 45 5.47 11.99 -13.48
N GLY A 46 4.25 11.93 -12.94
CA GLY A 46 3.63 13.06 -12.24
C GLY A 46 3.14 14.23 -13.12
N GLU A 47 3.64 14.37 -14.35
CA GLU A 47 3.28 15.46 -15.28
C GLU A 47 1.95 15.24 -16.02
N GLY A 48 1.29 14.09 -15.81
CA GLY A 48 -0.06 13.84 -16.32
C GLY A 48 -0.15 13.60 -17.83
N CYS A 49 0.68 12.71 -18.39
CA CYS A 49 0.57 12.29 -19.79
C CYS A 49 -0.85 11.77 -20.15
N ASP A 50 -1.29 12.02 -21.39
CA ASP A 50 -2.60 11.57 -21.89
C ASP A 50 -2.81 10.05 -21.78
N THR A 51 -1.74 9.27 -21.97
CA THR A 51 -1.77 7.82 -21.88
C THR A 51 -0.47 7.28 -21.31
N LEU A 52 -0.54 6.16 -20.56
CA LEU A 52 0.64 5.48 -20.05
C LEU A 52 1.63 5.07 -21.15
N SER A 53 1.12 4.68 -22.32
CA SER A 53 1.94 4.31 -23.46
C SER A 53 2.78 5.45 -24.03
N ALA A 54 2.35 6.71 -23.83
CA ALA A 54 3.07 7.89 -24.29
C ALA A 54 4.12 8.38 -23.29
N CYS A 55 4.08 7.89 -22.04
CA CYS A 55 5.02 8.27 -21.00
C CYS A 55 6.34 7.51 -21.17
N TRP A 56 7.46 8.23 -21.22
CA TRP A 56 8.79 7.62 -21.30
C TRP A 56 9.15 6.84 -20.03
N ASP A 57 8.87 7.39 -18.84
CA ASP A 57 9.19 6.74 -17.56
C ASP A 57 8.46 5.41 -17.40
N TYR A 58 7.24 5.30 -17.93
CA TYR A 58 6.51 4.03 -17.97
C TYR A 58 7.27 2.93 -18.71
N TRP A 59 7.99 3.27 -19.79
CA TRP A 59 8.81 2.31 -20.53
C TRP A 59 10.12 1.97 -19.83
N GLN A 60 10.60 2.80 -18.91
CA GLN A 60 11.77 2.49 -18.08
C GLN A 60 11.46 1.53 -16.93
N LEU A 61 10.20 1.48 -16.49
CA LEU A 61 9.76 0.53 -15.47
C LEU A 61 9.91 -0.92 -15.91
N ASN A 62 10.18 -1.80 -14.94
CA ASN A 62 10.13 -3.22 -15.16
C ASN A 62 8.68 -3.72 -15.33
N VAL A 63 8.50 -4.93 -15.86
CA VAL A 63 7.15 -5.46 -16.16
C VAL A 63 6.26 -5.53 -14.91
N SER A 64 6.81 -5.95 -13.77
CA SER A 64 6.09 -6.02 -12.49
C SER A 64 5.60 -4.64 -12.01
N GLU A 65 6.44 -3.62 -12.13
CA GLU A 65 6.11 -2.23 -11.82
C GLU A 65 5.03 -1.69 -12.76
N ARG A 66 5.13 -1.97 -14.06
CA ARG A 66 4.08 -1.60 -15.03
C ARG A 66 2.75 -2.24 -14.65
N TRP A 67 2.74 -3.51 -14.26
CA TRP A 67 1.54 -4.19 -13.76
C TRP A 67 0.96 -3.54 -12.51
N ASN A 68 1.81 -3.09 -11.58
CA ASN A 68 1.39 -2.40 -10.37
C ASN A 68 0.77 -1.03 -10.71
N HIS A 69 1.38 -0.27 -11.62
CA HIS A 69 0.83 1.01 -12.06
C HIS A 69 -0.50 0.86 -12.78
N VAL A 70 -0.62 -0.09 -13.72
CA VAL A 70 -1.89 -0.35 -14.43
C VAL A 70 -3.02 -0.68 -13.45
N ARG A 71 -2.72 -1.50 -12.43
CA ARG A 71 -3.69 -1.84 -11.37
C ARG A 71 -4.03 -0.63 -10.49
N ARG A 72 -3.03 0.14 -10.06
CA ARG A 72 -3.20 1.33 -9.22
C ARG A 72 -4.06 2.40 -9.92
N LEU A 73 -3.82 2.62 -11.20
CA LEU A 73 -4.50 3.63 -12.02
C LEU A 73 -5.89 3.18 -12.51
N GLY A 74 -6.22 1.90 -12.34
CA GLY A 74 -7.50 1.34 -12.80
C GLY A 74 -7.68 1.38 -14.32
N VAL A 75 -6.59 1.47 -15.09
CA VAL A 75 -6.65 1.46 -16.55
C VAL A 75 -6.67 0.04 -17.09
N CYS A 76 -7.17 -0.13 -18.31
CA CYS A 76 -7.29 -1.45 -18.88
C CYS A 76 -5.92 -2.06 -19.22
N LYS A 77 -5.64 -3.26 -18.72
CA LYS A 77 -4.41 -3.99 -19.03
C LYS A 77 -4.21 -4.31 -20.51
N ALA A 78 -5.27 -4.35 -21.33
CA ALA A 78 -5.19 -4.69 -22.74
C ALA A 78 -4.78 -3.50 -23.62
N CYS A 79 -5.31 -2.30 -23.33
CA CYS A 79 -5.08 -1.10 -24.15
C CYS A 79 -4.37 0.05 -23.41
N LEU A 80 -4.10 -0.09 -22.11
CA LEU A 80 -3.48 0.92 -21.23
C LEU A 80 -4.23 2.25 -21.15
N LYS A 81 -5.51 2.27 -21.52
CA LYS A 81 -6.38 3.45 -21.50
C LYS A 81 -7.52 3.26 -20.49
N PRO A 82 -8.01 4.37 -19.89
CA PRO A 82 -9.25 4.34 -19.12
C PRO A 82 -10.44 4.18 -20.07
N HIS A 83 -11.36 3.28 -19.75
CA HIS A 83 -12.66 3.18 -20.43
C HIS A 83 -13.70 2.57 -19.50
N ARG A 84 -14.98 2.88 -19.76
CA ARG A 84 -16.11 2.24 -19.08
C ARG A 84 -16.65 1.12 -19.97
N GLY A 85 -16.83 -0.08 -19.40
CA GLY A 85 -17.32 -1.26 -20.11
C GLY A 85 -16.25 -2.09 -20.81
N SER A 86 -16.66 -2.90 -21.79
CA SER A 86 -15.77 -3.85 -22.48
C SER A 86 -14.69 -3.14 -23.29
N CYS A 87 -13.46 -3.65 -23.21
CA CYS A 87 -12.35 -3.15 -24.00
C CYS A 87 -12.56 -3.48 -25.48
N ARG A 88 -12.33 -2.50 -26.36
CA ARG A 88 -12.32 -2.72 -27.82
C ARG A 88 -11.14 -3.58 -28.27
N GLU A 89 -10.04 -3.58 -27.50
CA GLU A 89 -8.90 -4.44 -27.76
C GLU A 89 -9.18 -5.84 -27.20
N THR A 90 -9.59 -6.74 -28.09
CA THR A 90 -9.88 -8.13 -27.78
C THR A 90 -8.72 -9.05 -28.14
N LYS A 91 -7.70 -8.54 -28.85
CA LYS A 91 -6.58 -9.37 -29.30
C LYS A 91 -5.76 -9.87 -28.10
N PRO A 92 -5.37 -11.16 -28.12
CA PRO A 92 -4.40 -11.67 -27.16
C PRO A 92 -3.00 -11.06 -27.44
N CYS A 93 -2.10 -11.17 -26.47
CA CYS A 93 -0.73 -10.65 -26.61
C CYS A 93 0.03 -11.31 -27.77
N SER A 94 -0.15 -12.62 -27.93
CA SER A 94 0.48 -13.51 -28.92
C SER A 94 2.01 -13.52 -28.91
N ARG A 95 2.66 -12.96 -27.88
CA ARG A 95 4.12 -13.01 -27.69
C ARG A 95 4.52 -14.34 -27.04
N ASN A 96 5.46 -15.08 -27.61
CA ASN A 96 5.92 -16.39 -27.13
C ASN A 96 4.78 -17.40 -26.85
N GLY A 97 3.72 -17.38 -27.66
CA GLY A 97 2.54 -18.24 -27.43
C GLY A 97 1.64 -17.80 -26.28
N CYS A 98 1.77 -16.56 -25.80
CA CYS A 98 0.91 -16.00 -24.78
C CYS A 98 -0.49 -15.67 -25.30
N GLU A 99 -1.48 -16.43 -24.87
CA GLU A 99 -2.90 -16.22 -25.19
C GLU A 99 -3.60 -15.26 -24.21
N ALA A 100 -2.87 -14.72 -23.23
CA ALA A 100 -3.43 -13.81 -22.26
C ALA A 100 -3.79 -12.46 -22.89
N ARG A 101 -4.88 -11.86 -22.39
CA ARG A 101 -5.39 -10.56 -22.83
C ARG A 101 -4.72 -9.44 -22.04
N HIS A 102 -3.56 -9.00 -22.51
CA HIS A 102 -2.80 -7.87 -21.98
C HIS A 102 -2.01 -7.16 -23.08
N HIS A 103 -1.65 -5.89 -22.85
CA HIS A 103 -0.81 -5.11 -23.72
C HIS A 103 0.61 -5.67 -23.76
N LYS A 104 1.28 -5.61 -24.92
CA LYS A 104 2.63 -6.18 -25.12
C LYS A 104 3.67 -5.66 -24.12
N SER A 105 3.53 -4.43 -23.65
CA SER A 105 4.42 -3.83 -22.62
C SER A 105 4.34 -4.51 -21.25
N LEU A 106 3.25 -5.25 -20.99
CA LEU A 106 3.02 -6.00 -19.75
C LEU A 106 3.42 -7.48 -19.88
N HIS A 107 3.88 -7.90 -21.07
CA HIS A 107 4.39 -9.24 -21.24
C HIS A 107 5.77 -9.37 -20.61
N ASP A 108 5.94 -10.43 -19.82
CA ASP A 108 7.23 -10.81 -19.26
C ASP A 108 7.73 -12.05 -20.03
N ASP A 109 8.81 -11.90 -20.80
CA ASP A 109 9.39 -12.99 -21.60
C ASP A 109 10.08 -14.06 -20.73
N ARG A 110 10.45 -13.74 -19.48
CA ARG A 110 11.09 -14.66 -18.53
C ARG A 110 10.07 -15.49 -17.78
N ALA A 111 8.84 -14.99 -17.63
CA ALA A 111 7.69 -15.78 -17.24
C ALA A 111 7.27 -16.66 -18.42
N ALA A 112 8.00 -17.77 -18.62
CA ALA A 112 7.66 -18.77 -19.61
C ALA A 112 6.16 -19.07 -19.52
N PRO A 113 5.46 -19.22 -20.67
CA PRO A 113 4.04 -19.56 -20.63
C PRO A 113 3.92 -20.83 -19.79
N ILE A 114 3.10 -20.77 -18.74
CA ILE A 114 2.58 -22.00 -18.16
C ILE A 114 1.75 -22.59 -19.29
N ARG A 115 2.40 -23.41 -20.14
CA ARG A 115 1.72 -24.28 -21.08
C ARG A 115 0.78 -25.04 -20.16
N ARG A 116 -0.52 -24.72 -20.22
CA ARG A 116 -1.52 -25.60 -19.63
C ARG A 116 -1.19 -26.94 -20.23
N LEU A 117 -0.70 -27.87 -19.41
CA LEU A 117 -0.57 -29.26 -19.80
C LEU A 117 -2.01 -29.66 -20.13
N SER A 118 -2.36 -29.59 -21.42
CA SER A 118 -3.64 -30.08 -21.90
C SER A 118 -3.72 -31.54 -21.42
N PRO A 119 -4.73 -31.94 -20.63
CA PRO A 119 -4.88 -33.34 -20.30
C PRO A 119 -5.09 -34.07 -21.61
N SER A 120 -4.14 -34.92 -21.98
CA SER A 120 -4.25 -35.79 -23.15
C SER A 120 -5.59 -36.52 -23.08
N SER A 121 -6.53 -36.14 -23.94
CA SER A 121 -7.74 -36.92 -24.18
C SER A 121 -7.31 -38.34 -24.53
N LYS A 122 -7.48 -39.23 -23.57
CA LYS A 122 -7.25 -40.67 -23.71
C LYS A 122 -8.26 -41.14 -24.76
N ARG A 123 -7.76 -41.55 -25.92
CA ARG A 123 -8.52 -42.31 -26.93
C ARG A 123 -9.19 -43.50 -26.23
N LYS A 124 -10.45 -43.75 -26.55
CA LYS A 124 -11.06 -45.07 -26.44
C LYS A 124 -11.81 -45.35 -27.74
#